data_AF-A0A3B8XYU7-F1
#
_entry.id   AF-A0A3B8XYU7-F1
#
_cell.length_a   1.000
_cell.length_b   1.000
_cell.length_c   1.000
_cell.angle_alpha   90.00
_cell.angle_beta   90.00
_cell.angle_gamma   90.00
#
_symmetry.space_group_name_H-M   'P 1'
#
loop_
_entity.id
_entity.type
_entity.pdbx_description
1 polymer ?
#
loop_
_entity_poly.entity_id
_entity_poly.type
_entity_poly.pdbx_seq_one_letter_code
_entity_poly.pdbx_strand_id
1 'polypeptide(L)'
;PDVILVGETRDAETAKTAIEAALTGHLVLTTLHTNDAAGAIARLDEMGVEPFMISGALLGVLAQRLMRRVCSECRVPYNPTKAELARFGLSAS
;
A
#
# COMPACT_ATOMS: atom_id res chain seq x y z
N PRO A 1 -14.67 0.80 -20.00
CA PRO A 1 -14.20 2.11 -19.48
C PRO A 1 -12.69 2.21 -19.72
N ASP A 2 -12.04 3.35 -19.54
CA ASP A 2 -10.56 3.39 -19.60
C ASP A 2 -9.94 3.22 -18.21
N VAL A 3 -10.57 3.82 -17.20
CA VAL A 3 -10.15 3.78 -15.79
C VAL A 3 -11.36 3.43 -14.92
N ILE A 4 -11.14 2.57 -13.92
CA ILE A 4 -12.15 2.17 -12.93
C ILE A 4 -11.58 2.46 -11.53
N LEU A 5 -12.35 3.14 -10.69
CA LEU A 5 -12.04 3.35 -9.28
C LEU A 5 -13.02 2.55 -8.42
N VAL A 6 -12.51 1.56 -7.71
CA VAL A 6 -13.24 0.85 -6.65
C VAL A 6 -12.83 1.51 -5.34
N GLY A 7 -13.78 2.10 -4.62
CA GLY A 7 -13.45 2.86 -3.41
C GLY A 7 -12.69 2.01 -2.37
N GLU A 8 -13.13 0.78 -2.17
CA GLU A 8 -12.53 -0.18 -1.24
C GLU A 8 -12.89 -1.62 -1.65
N THR A 9 -11.93 -2.53 -1.59
CA THR A 9 -12.14 -3.97 -1.82
C THR A 9 -12.22 -4.70 -0.48
N ARG A 10 -13.42 -5.10 -0.07
CA ARG A 10 -13.68 -5.75 1.23
C ARG A 10 -13.89 -7.25 1.16
N ASP A 11 -14.32 -7.75 0.02
CA ASP A 11 -14.75 -9.13 -0.18
C ASP A 11 -14.13 -9.75 -1.44
N ALA A 12 -14.22 -11.08 -1.49
CA ALA A 12 -13.69 -11.92 -2.56
C ALA A 12 -14.30 -11.58 -3.93
N GLU A 13 -15.60 -11.30 -3.97
CA GLU A 13 -16.31 -10.98 -5.20
C GLU A 13 -15.78 -9.69 -5.81
N THR A 14 -15.72 -8.61 -5.02
CA THR A 14 -15.18 -7.32 -5.45
C THR A 14 -13.71 -7.43 -5.87
N ALA A 15 -12.90 -8.20 -5.12
CA ALA A 15 -11.49 -8.42 -5.46
C ALA A 15 -11.34 -9.10 -6.82
N LYS A 16 -12.13 -10.16 -7.06
CA LYS A 16 -12.09 -10.92 -8.30
C LYS A 16 -12.56 -10.07 -9.49
N THR A 17 -13.67 -9.35 -9.36
CA THR A 17 -14.15 -8.46 -10.44
C THR A 17 -13.16 -7.35 -10.74
N ALA A 18 -12.50 -6.76 -9.73
CA ALA A 18 -11.49 -5.73 -9.94
C ALA A 18 -10.26 -6.27 -10.71
N ILE A 19 -9.81 -7.48 -10.37
CA ILE A 19 -8.67 -8.13 -11.04
C ILE A 19 -9.03 -8.56 -12.47
N GLU A 20 -10.22 -9.11 -12.70
CA GLU A 20 -10.72 -9.44 -14.04
C GLU A 20 -10.86 -8.19 -14.92
N ALA A 21 -11.35 -7.09 -14.37
CA ALA A 21 -11.42 -5.81 -15.07
C ALA A 21 -10.01 -5.31 -15.46
N ALA A 22 -9.02 -5.45 -14.56
CA ALA A 22 -7.64 -5.08 -14.86
C ALA A 22 -7.03 -5.96 -15.96
N LEU A 23 -7.25 -7.28 -15.92
CA LEU A 23 -6.76 -8.23 -16.94
C LEU A 23 -7.40 -8.00 -18.32
N THR A 24 -8.58 -7.41 -18.39
CA THR A 24 -9.25 -7.05 -19.65
C THR A 24 -8.82 -5.70 -20.22
N GLY A 25 -7.79 -5.07 -19.64
CA GLY A 25 -7.14 -3.87 -20.18
C GLY A 25 -7.61 -2.54 -19.57
N HIS A 26 -8.37 -2.59 -18.47
CA HIS A 26 -8.75 -1.38 -17.74
C HIS A 26 -7.68 -1.01 -16.70
N LEU A 27 -7.39 0.28 -16.53
CA LEU A 27 -6.64 0.70 -15.35
C LEU A 27 -7.58 0.69 -14.14
N VAL A 28 -7.34 -0.20 -13.19
CA VAL A 28 -8.15 -0.31 -11.97
C VAL A 28 -7.38 0.25 -10.78
N LEU A 29 -7.99 1.19 -10.07
CA LEU A 29 -7.53 1.70 -8.80
C LEU A 29 -8.47 1.19 -7.71
N THR A 30 -7.91 0.60 -6.66
CA THR A 30 -8.68 0.18 -5.48
C THR A 30 -7.91 0.42 -4.19
N THR A 31 -8.58 0.32 -3.05
CA THR A 31 -7.95 0.36 -1.73
C THR A 31 -8.17 -0.95 -0.97
N LEU A 32 -7.17 -1.32 -0.18
CA LEU A 32 -7.17 -2.48 0.71
C LEU A 32 -6.68 -2.04 2.09
N HIS A 33 -7.22 -2.64 3.14
CA HIS A 33 -6.76 -2.41 4.50
C HIS A 33 -5.63 -3.36 4.88
N THR A 34 -4.40 -3.00 4.51
CA THR A 34 -3.19 -3.74 4.89
C THR A 34 -2.18 -2.83 5.60
N ASN A 35 -1.29 -3.45 6.40
CA ASN A 35 -0.30 -2.71 7.20
C ASN A 35 0.90 -2.21 6.38
N ASP A 36 1.17 -2.89 5.28
CA ASP A 36 2.26 -2.64 4.35
C ASP A 36 1.86 -3.08 2.92
N ALA A 37 2.74 -2.77 1.96
CA ALA A 37 2.47 -2.97 0.53
C ALA A 37 2.48 -4.45 0.13
N ALA A 38 3.42 -5.25 0.67
CA ALA A 38 3.51 -6.67 0.36
C ALA A 38 2.29 -7.44 0.89
N GLY A 39 1.77 -7.02 2.06
CA GLY A 39 0.56 -7.58 2.66
C GLY A 39 -0.67 -7.46 1.77
N ALA A 40 -0.74 -6.51 0.83
CA ALA A 40 -1.84 -6.44 -0.13
C ALA A 40 -1.89 -7.65 -1.08
N ILE A 41 -0.72 -8.19 -1.45
CA ILE A 41 -0.63 -9.39 -2.32
C ILE A 41 -1.17 -10.60 -1.56
N ALA A 42 -0.69 -10.83 -0.34
CA ALA A 42 -1.18 -11.90 0.51
C ALA A 42 -2.68 -11.76 0.81
N ARG A 43 -3.16 -10.51 0.99
CA ARG A 43 -4.58 -10.25 1.25
C ARG A 43 -5.48 -10.61 0.06
N LEU A 44 -5.03 -10.34 -1.17
CA LEU A 44 -5.75 -10.74 -2.38
C LEU A 44 -5.81 -12.26 -2.53
N ASP A 45 -4.71 -12.96 -2.21
CA ASP A 45 -4.66 -14.43 -2.19
C ASP A 45 -5.61 -15.02 -1.13
N GLU A 46 -5.60 -14.48 0.09
CA GLU A 46 -6.56 -14.83 1.16
C GLU A 46 -8.03 -14.59 0.77
N MET A 47 -8.29 -13.58 -0.07
CA MET A 47 -9.61 -13.30 -0.63
C MET A 47 -9.99 -14.23 -1.79
N GLY A 48 -9.13 -15.19 -2.16
CA GLY A 48 -9.40 -16.18 -3.20
C GLY A 48 -9.07 -15.70 -4.62
N VAL A 49 -8.26 -14.65 -4.77
CA VAL A 49 -7.71 -14.27 -6.07
C VAL A 49 -6.48 -15.13 -6.34
N GLU A 50 -6.52 -15.94 -7.39
CA GLU A 50 -5.41 -16.81 -7.77
C GLU A 50 -4.10 -16.04 -7.99
N PRO A 51 -2.95 -16.51 -7.47
CA PRO A 51 -1.67 -15.81 -7.57
C PRO A 51 -1.25 -15.42 -8.99
N PHE A 52 -1.59 -16.24 -10.00
CA PHE A 52 -1.27 -15.92 -11.39
C PHE A 52 -2.08 -14.73 -11.93
N MET A 53 -3.32 -14.54 -11.45
CA MET A 53 -4.15 -13.39 -11.81
C MET A 53 -3.63 -12.11 -11.15
N ILE A 54 -3.22 -12.20 -9.87
CA ILE A 54 -2.57 -11.08 -9.17
C ILE A 54 -1.29 -10.68 -9.92
N SER A 55 -0.43 -11.64 -10.24
CA SER A 55 0.82 -11.40 -10.98
C SER A 55 0.57 -10.78 -12.37
N GLY A 56 -0.47 -11.23 -13.08
CA GLY A 56 -0.81 -10.72 -14.41
C GLY A 56 -1.46 -9.33 -14.43
N ALA A 57 -2.10 -8.91 -13.33
CA ALA A 57 -2.89 -7.68 -13.28
C ALA A 57 -2.24 -6.55 -12.47
N LEU A 58 -1.46 -6.89 -11.43
CA LEU A 58 -1.00 -5.94 -10.44
C LEU A 58 0.21 -5.14 -10.95
N LEU A 59 0.00 -3.82 -11.16
CA LEU A 59 1.08 -2.91 -11.54
C LEU A 59 1.91 -2.41 -10.34
N GLY A 60 1.29 -2.25 -9.17
CA GLY A 60 1.97 -1.79 -7.97
C GLY A 60 1.04 -1.60 -6.78
N VAL A 61 1.63 -1.50 -5.59
CA VAL A 61 0.92 -1.26 -4.33
C VAL A 61 1.55 -0.08 -3.61
N LEU A 62 0.72 0.87 -3.19
CA LEU A 62 1.14 2.01 -2.37
C LEU A 62 0.68 1.82 -0.92
N ALA A 63 1.63 1.62 -0.01
CA ALA A 63 1.37 1.69 1.42
C ALA A 63 1.65 3.11 1.92
N GLN A 64 0.65 3.75 2.52
CA GLN A 64 0.73 5.14 2.98
C GLN A 64 0.41 5.26 4.46
N ARG A 65 1.20 6.07 5.17
CA ARG A 65 0.91 6.53 6.53
C ARG A 65 0.99 8.04 6.58
N LEU A 66 0.08 8.68 7.32
CA LEU A 66 0.11 10.12 7.53
C LEU A 66 0.86 10.43 8.83
N MET A 67 1.86 11.30 8.72
CA MET A 67 2.60 11.82 9.86
C MET A 67 2.30 13.31 10.03
N ARG A 68 2.26 13.77 11.27
CA ARG A 68 2.10 15.20 11.55
C ARG A 68 3.36 15.95 11.12
N ARG A 69 3.18 17.14 10.56
CA ARG A 69 4.28 18.06 10.29
C ARG A 69 4.67 18.78 11.58
N VAL A 70 5.97 18.98 11.78
CA VAL A 70 6.47 19.85 12.87
C VAL A 70 6.08 21.29 12.55
N CYS A 71 5.59 22.04 13.54
CA CYS A 71 5.16 23.44 13.38
C CYS A 71 6.33 24.33 12.91
N SER A 72 6.09 25.23 11.95
CA SER A 72 7.10 26.19 11.47
C SER A 72 7.48 27.24 12.52
N GLU A 73 6.53 27.62 13.37
CA GLU A 73 6.68 28.74 14.32
C GLU A 73 7.37 28.35 15.62
N CYS A 74 7.15 27.12 16.12
CA CYS A 74 7.64 26.68 17.43
C CYS A 74 8.58 25.46 17.39
N ARG A 75 9.07 25.05 16.20
CA ARG A 75 10.06 23.98 16.11
C ARG A 75 11.34 24.35 16.87
N VAL A 76 11.88 23.39 17.61
CA VAL A 76 13.15 23.52 18.33
C VAL A 76 14.14 22.51 17.76
N PRO A 77 15.39 22.91 17.46
CA PRO A 77 16.41 21.97 17.00
C PRO A 77 16.73 20.97 18.12
N TYR A 78 17.01 19.74 17.72
CA TYR A 78 17.39 18.67 18.63
C TYR A 78 18.48 17.83 17.96
N ASN A 79 19.46 17.41 18.76
CA ASN A 79 20.51 16.51 18.32
C ASN A 79 20.17 15.09 18.82
N PRO A 80 19.86 14.14 17.92
CA PRO A 80 19.55 12.79 18.32
C PRO A 80 20.76 12.06 18.90
N THR A 81 20.51 11.28 19.95
CA THR A 81 21.50 10.36 20.49
C THR A 81 21.77 9.22 19.49
N LYS A 82 22.93 8.58 19.60
CA LYS A 82 23.26 7.38 18.80
C LYS A 82 22.21 6.28 18.95
N ALA A 83 21.66 6.10 20.16
CA ALA A 83 20.62 5.12 20.43
C ALA A 83 19.32 5.42 19.67
N GLU A 84 18.92 6.69 19.57
CA GLU A 84 17.72 7.09 18.83
C GLU A 84 17.89 6.89 17.33
N LEU A 85 19.06 7.23 16.76
CA LEU A 85 19.37 6.98 15.35
C LEU A 85 19.40 5.48 15.02
N ALA A 86 20.02 4.67 15.90
CA ALA A 86 20.13 3.23 15.71
C ALA A 86 18.76 2.53 15.59
N ARG A 87 17.73 3.02 16.29
CA ARG A 87 16.35 2.49 16.20
C ARG A 87 15.75 2.60 14.79
N PHE A 88 16.27 3.48 13.95
CA PHE A 88 15.83 3.67 12.56
C PHE A 88 16.84 3.15 11.54
N GLY A 89 17.84 2.37 11.98
CA GLY A 89 18.91 1.87 11.11
C GLY A 89 19.88 2.97 10.64
N LEU A 90 19.91 4.13 11.30
CA LEU A 90 20.75 5.28 10.95
C LEU A 90 22.07 5.33 11.77
N SER A 91 22.53 4.20 12.30
CA SER A 91 23.84 4.14 12.94
C SER A 91 24.95 4.18 11.89
N ALA A 92 25.80 5.21 11.95
CA ALA A 92 27.02 5.28 11.16
C ALA A 92 27.83 3.97 11.33
N SER A 93 28.35 3.46 10.22
CA SER A 93 29.43 2.46 10.22
C SER A 93 30.65 2.99 10.97
#